data_AF-A0AAU6RXS9-F1
#
_entry.id   AF-A0AAU6RXS9-F1
#
_cell.length_a   1.000
_cell.length_b   1.000
_cell.length_c   1.000
_cell.angle_alpha   90.00
_cell.angle_beta   90.00
_cell.angle_gamma   90.00
#
_symmetry.space_group_name_H-M   'P 1'
#
loop_
_entity.id
_entity.type
_entity.pdbx_description
1 polymer ?
#
loop_
_entity_poly.entity_id
_entity_poly.type
_entity_poly.pdbx_seq_one_letter_code
_entity_poly.pdbx_strand_id
1 'polypeptide(L)'
;MKIINYEELFGEFKPDGAISKDANQIANTLIRELCIQAGTGLARFLGVKSCFDNHMAMRVWVQQRLDDNPDYLVDEMYQQLQSELYRLLPQLACDF
;
A
#
# COMPACT_ATOMS: atom_id res chain seq x y z
N MET A 1 2.04 29.11 -26.64
CA MET A 1 2.57 27.76 -26.30
C MET A 1 2.13 27.48 -24.87
N LYS A 2 1.33 26.44 -24.62
CA LYS A 2 0.95 26.10 -23.24
C LYS A 2 2.17 25.45 -22.57
N ILE A 3 2.60 26.00 -21.44
CA ILE A 3 3.60 25.36 -20.58
C ILE A 3 2.84 24.30 -19.79
N ILE A 4 3.20 23.03 -19.97
CA ILE A 4 2.62 21.92 -19.20
C ILE A 4 3.50 21.70 -17.98
N ASN A 5 2.93 21.84 -16.79
CA ASN A 5 3.59 21.48 -15.55
C ASN A 5 3.49 19.96 -15.37
N TYR A 6 4.60 19.26 -15.61
CA TYR A 6 4.61 17.80 -15.58
C TYR A 6 4.43 17.23 -14.17
N GLU A 7 4.87 17.95 -13.12
CA GLU A 7 4.72 17.51 -11.73
C GLU A 7 3.25 17.59 -11.29
N GLU A 8 2.59 18.70 -11.63
CA GLU A 8 1.16 18.89 -11.39
C GLU A 8 0.32 17.87 -12.16
N LEU A 9 0.63 17.65 -13.45
CA LEU A 9 -0.03 16.64 -14.27
C LEU A 9 0.20 15.22 -13.73
N PHE A 10 1.41 14.91 -13.26
CA PHE A 10 1.72 13.60 -12.69
C PHE A 10 1.00 13.38 -11.35
N GLY A 11 0.84 14.43 -10.53
CA GLY A 11 0.02 14.39 -9.32
C GLY A 11 -1.46 14.19 -9.64
N GLU A 12 -1.99 14.94 -10.61
CA GLU A 12 -3.39 14.89 -11.02
C GLU A 12 -3.78 13.54 -11.67
N PHE A 13 -2.87 12.95 -12.45
CA PHE A 13 -3.11 11.70 -13.19
C PHE A 13 -2.24 10.54 -12.71
N LYS A 14 -1.85 10.54 -11.43
CA LYS A 14 -0.99 9.53 -10.83
C LYS A 14 -1.54 8.13 -11.18
N PRO A 15 -0.83 7.33 -12.01
CA PRO A 15 -1.36 6.06 -12.46
C PRO A 15 -1.54 5.14 -11.25
N ASP A 16 -2.60 4.34 -11.26
CA ASP A 16 -2.79 3.29 -10.27
C ASP A 16 -1.56 2.39 -10.24
N GLY A 17 -0.77 2.49 -9.18
CA GLY A 17 0.54 1.81 -9.06
C GLY A 17 1.77 2.72 -9.08
N ALA A 18 1.64 4.04 -9.14
CA ALA A 18 2.76 4.93 -8.82
C ALA A 18 3.02 4.90 -7.31
N ILE A 19 4.13 4.27 -6.91
CA ILE A 19 4.50 4.05 -5.51
C ILE A 19 5.65 5.00 -5.12
N SER A 20 5.46 5.77 -4.06
CA SER A 20 6.49 6.62 -3.47
C SER A 20 7.58 5.77 -2.81
N LYS A 21 8.75 6.37 -2.56
CA LYS A 21 9.85 5.68 -1.86
C LYS A 21 9.41 5.18 -0.48
N ASP A 22 8.66 5.99 0.25
CA ASP A 22 8.18 5.66 1.59
C ASP A 22 7.14 4.54 1.56
N ALA A 23 6.17 4.61 0.63
CA ALA A 23 5.20 3.53 0.46
C ALA A 23 5.90 2.22 0.11
N ASN A 24 6.92 2.28 -0.74
CA ASN A 24 7.72 1.13 -1.13
C ASN A 24 8.49 0.54 0.06
N GLN A 25 9.07 1.40 0.92
CA GLN A 25 9.79 1.00 2.12
C GLN A 25 8.86 0.35 3.15
N ILE A 26 7.76 1.01 3.50
CA ILE A 26 6.78 0.50 4.46
C ILE A 26 6.19 -0.82 3.96
N ALA A 27 5.79 -0.90 2.69
CA ALA A 27 5.26 -2.12 2.10
C ALA A 27 6.28 -3.27 2.12
N ASN A 28 7.55 -3.01 1.83
CA ASN A 28 8.60 -4.03 1.92
C ASN A 28 8.77 -4.57 3.33
N THR A 29 8.74 -3.68 4.34
CA THR A 29 8.80 -4.09 5.75
C THR A 29 7.60 -4.96 6.10
N LEU A 30 6.38 -4.54 5.75
CA LEU A 30 5.17 -5.32 6.01
C LEU A 30 5.17 -6.68 5.30
N ILE A 31 5.57 -6.73 4.03
CA ILE A 31 5.69 -7.98 3.26
C ILE A 31 6.65 -8.95 3.94
N ARG A 32 7.80 -8.44 4.42
CA ARG A 32 8.81 -9.25 5.11
C ARG A 32 8.31 -9.75 6.46
N GLU A 33 7.83 -8.85 7.31
CA GLU A 33 7.46 -9.17 8.69
C GLU A 33 6.20 -10.04 8.78
N LEU A 34 5.26 -9.89 7.84
CA LEU A 34 4.04 -10.70 7.77
C LEU A 34 4.18 -11.92 6.85
N CYS A 35 5.39 -12.20 6.34
CA CYS A 35 5.68 -13.31 5.43
C CYS A 35 4.71 -13.39 4.24
N ILE A 36 4.35 -12.24 3.65
CA ILE A 36 3.39 -12.18 2.55
C ILE A 36 3.99 -12.86 1.33
N GLN A 37 3.40 -13.99 0.96
CA GLN A 37 3.85 -14.78 -0.17
C GLN A 37 3.60 -14.05 -1.49
N ALA A 38 4.53 -14.24 -2.43
CA ALA A 38 4.29 -13.93 -3.83
C ALA A 38 3.08 -14.75 -4.32
N GLY A 39 2.19 -14.12 -5.07
CA GLY A 39 0.93 -14.75 -5.48
C GLY A 39 -0.16 -13.72 -5.71
N THR A 40 -1.42 -14.16 -5.68
CA THR A 40 -2.59 -13.29 -5.88
C THR A 40 -3.65 -13.53 -4.81
N GLY A 41 -4.63 -12.64 -4.72
CA GLY A 41 -5.78 -12.76 -3.80
C GLY A 41 -5.82 -11.69 -2.72
N LEU A 42 -4.66 -11.14 -2.31
CA LEU A 42 -4.62 -10.10 -1.28
C LEU A 42 -5.28 -8.79 -1.73
N ALA A 43 -5.21 -8.47 -3.03
CA ALA A 43 -5.83 -7.27 -3.61
C ALA A 43 -7.32 -7.11 -3.23
N ARG A 44 -8.07 -8.21 -3.16
CA ARG A 44 -9.49 -8.20 -2.79
C ARG A 44 -9.70 -7.76 -1.33
N PHE A 45 -8.85 -8.21 -0.41
CA PHE A 45 -8.95 -7.87 1.01
C PHE A 45 -8.51 -6.43 1.28
N LEU A 46 -7.54 -5.94 0.50
CA LEU A 46 -7.04 -4.57 0.61
C LEU A 46 -7.91 -3.53 -0.12
N GLY A 47 -8.94 -3.96 -0.85
CA GLY A 47 -9.80 -3.05 -1.61
C GLY A 47 -9.10 -2.36 -2.78
N VAL A 48 -8.03 -2.95 -3.31
CA VAL A 48 -7.28 -2.44 -4.47
C VAL A 48 -7.63 -3.24 -5.74
N LYS A 49 -7.18 -2.77 -6.91
CA LYS A 49 -7.49 -3.43 -8.18
C LYS A 49 -7.01 -4.88 -8.20
N SER A 50 -7.87 -5.79 -8.65
CA SER A 50 -7.61 -7.23 -8.64
C SER A 50 -6.50 -7.70 -9.60
N CYS A 51 -6.02 -6.82 -10.48
CA CYS A 51 -4.90 -7.11 -11.38
C CYS A 51 -3.54 -7.10 -10.68
N PHE A 52 -3.47 -6.59 -9.46
CA PHE A 52 -2.23 -6.57 -8.69
C PHE A 52 -1.97 -7.91 -8.01
N ASP A 53 -0.73 -8.39 -8.12
CA ASP A 53 -0.22 -9.45 -7.26
C ASP A 53 -0.18 -9.00 -5.80
N ASN A 54 0.05 -9.91 -4.86
CA ASN A 54 0.02 -9.61 -3.43
C ASN A 54 1.00 -8.50 -3.02
N HIS A 55 2.18 -8.43 -3.63
CA HIS A 55 3.20 -7.44 -3.28
C HIS A 55 2.85 -6.08 -3.84
N MET A 56 2.41 -6.01 -5.10
CA MET A 56 1.97 -4.77 -5.71
C MET A 56 0.68 -4.25 -5.06
N ALA A 57 -0.24 -5.16 -4.69
CA ALA A 57 -1.44 -4.83 -3.94
C ALA A 57 -1.10 -4.19 -2.60
N MET A 58 -0.13 -4.77 -1.87
CA MET A 58 0.42 -4.18 -0.64
C MET A 58 0.97 -2.78 -0.87
N ARG A 59 1.80 -2.59 -1.91
CA ARG A 59 2.39 -1.27 -2.21
C ARG A 59 1.33 -0.22 -2.53
N VAL A 60 0.36 -0.56 -3.37
CA VAL A 60 -0.74 0.34 -3.75
C VAL A 60 -1.59 0.70 -2.54
N TRP A 61 -1.92 -0.30 -1.71
CA TRP A 61 -2.69 -0.08 -0.49
C TRP A 61 -1.96 0.84 0.50
N VAL A 62 -0.67 0.62 0.73
CA VAL A 62 0.15 1.52 1.56
C VAL A 62 0.15 2.92 0.94
N GLN A 63 0.37 3.05 -0.36
CA GLN A 63 0.40 4.34 -1.05
C GLN A 63 -0.91 5.11 -0.86
N GLN A 64 -2.06 4.46 -0.99
CA GLN A 64 -3.37 5.08 -0.77
C GLN A 64 -3.48 5.65 0.65
N ARG A 65 -3.00 4.93 1.67
CA ARG A 65 -3.00 5.45 3.06
C ARG A 65 -2.05 6.62 3.26
N LEU A 66 -0.91 6.66 2.57
CA LEU A 66 -0.01 7.82 2.61
C LEU A 66 -0.65 9.03 1.93
N ASP A 67 -1.30 8.82 0.78
CA ASP A 67 -2.00 9.86 0.04
C ASP A 67 -3.16 10.45 0.88
N ASP A 68 -3.83 9.62 1.70
CA ASP A 68 -4.89 10.05 2.63
C ASP A 68 -4.36 10.75 3.90
N ASN A 69 -3.06 10.64 4.22
CA ASN A 69 -2.46 11.15 5.46
C ASN A 69 -1.14 11.89 5.20
N PRO A 70 -1.15 13.09 4.59
CA PRO A 70 0.07 13.75 4.09
C PRO A 70 1.15 14.05 5.15
N ASP A 71 0.78 14.20 6.42
CA ASP A 71 1.70 14.53 7.53
C ASP A 71 2.19 13.29 8.29
N TYR A 72 2.29 12.14 7.63
CA TYR A 72 2.69 10.89 8.27
C TYR A 72 4.16 10.88 8.70
N LEU A 73 4.44 10.18 9.80
CA LEU A 73 5.78 9.70 10.12
C LEU A 73 5.89 8.21 9.74
N VAL A 74 6.97 7.84 9.05
CA VAL A 74 7.15 6.50 8.47
C VAL A 74 6.98 5.38 9.51
N ASP A 75 7.58 5.53 10.69
CA ASP A 75 7.54 4.51 11.75
C ASP A 75 6.14 4.36 12.37
N GLU A 76 5.44 5.48 12.58
CA GLU A 76 4.08 5.49 13.11
C GLU A 76 3.09 4.89 12.10
N MET A 77 3.24 5.27 10.83
CA MET A 77 2.43 4.76 9.73
C MET A 77 2.60 3.25 9.58
N TYR A 78 3.82 2.73 9.69
CA TYR A 78 4.05 1.28 9.68
C TYR A 78 3.22 0.56 10.77
N GLN A 79 3.25 1.04 12.01
CA GLN A 79 2.52 0.43 13.13
C GLN A 79 1.00 0.48 12.93
N GLN A 80 0.51 1.62 12.43
CA GLN A 80 -0.91 1.81 12.12
C GLN A 80 -1.37 0.84 11.02
N LEU A 81 -0.63 0.75 9.91
CA LEU A 81 -0.97 -0.11 8.79
C LEU A 81 -0.86 -1.59 9.15
N GLN A 82 0.12 -1.97 9.96
CA GLN A 82 0.21 -3.33 10.49
C GLN A 82 -1.04 -3.70 11.29
N SER A 83 -1.48 -2.79 12.18
CA SER A 83 -2.69 -2.98 12.99
C SER A 83 -3.95 -3.07 12.13
N GLU A 84 -4.04 -2.27 11.06
CA GLU A 84 -5.16 -2.29 10.13
C GLU A 84 -5.21 -3.61 9.34
N LEU A 85 -4.07 -4.10 8.85
CA LEU A 85 -3.96 -5.39 8.16
C LEU A 85 -4.47 -6.55 9.02
N TYR A 86 -4.12 -6.57 10.31
CA TYR A 86 -4.61 -7.61 11.23
C TYR A 86 -6.13 -7.57 11.43
N ARG A 87 -6.78 -6.42 11.24
CA ARG A 87 -8.25 -6.32 11.28
C ARG A 87 -8.91 -6.72 9.97
N LEU A 88 -8.22 -6.49 8.84
CA LEU A 88 -8.72 -6.78 7.49
C LEU A 88 -8.59 -8.27 7.13
N LEU A 89 -7.50 -8.90 7.55
CA LEU A 89 -7.34 -10.33 7.37
C LEU A 89 -8.25 -11.05 8.37
N PRO A 90 -9.00 -12.08 7.93
CA PRO A 90 -9.68 -12.94 8.89
C PRO A 90 -8.61 -13.39 9.89
N GLN A 91 -8.85 -13.17 11.19
CA GLN A 91 -7.94 -13.63 12.24
C GLN A 91 -7.59 -15.07 11.89
N LEU A 92 -6.32 -15.32 11.55
CA LEU A 92 -5.83 -16.66 11.26
C LEU A 92 -6.17 -17.47 12.51
N ALA A 93 -7.23 -18.26 12.41
CA ALA A 93 -7.75 -19.06 13.49
C ALA A 93 -6.65 -20.04 13.90
N CYS A 94 -6.02 -19.76 15.03
CA CYS A 94 -5.24 -20.68 15.85
C CYS A 94 -5.49 -20.22 17.30
N ASP A 95 -6.64 -20.50 17.90
CA ASP A 95 -6.91 -21.74 18.62
C ASP A 95 -5.89 -22.87 18.33
N PHE A 96 -4.83 -22.89 19.14
CA PHE A 96 -4.00 -24.08 19.38
C PHE A 96 -4.53 -24.81 20.61
#